data_AF-A0A1F3X168-F1
#
_entry.id   AF-A0A1F3X168-F1
#
_cell.length_a   1.000
_cell.length_b   1.000
_cell.length_c   1.000
_cell.angle_alpha   90.00
_cell.angle_beta   90.00
_cell.angle_gamma   90.00
#
_symmetry.space_group_name_H-M   'P 1'
#
loop_
_entity.id
_entity.type
_entity.pdbx_description
1 polymer ?
#
loop_
_entity_poly.entity_id
_entity_poly.type
_entity_poly.pdbx_seq_one_letter_code
_entity_poly.pdbx_strand_id
1 'polypeptide(L)'
;MADHAKAAIKRATLVAQREVARLDAAAADELIRLYQQAADDIARRIAAYAGSDANVSLQELQSVLAQVNARLDTLNAVRNTLLNDSLGAAAELGTQPFTAAGLGVINPAPTALLTSAAAMTINHEALQYVRTFVAADGLQLSDRIWRLDRHARDVVINHIEQAVIQGHGAAQAARELLMKGQGVPGDIAGKMGMGNAAEMGKAAGELLTGDGSPMVNAMRLMRTEINRAHGTSYAKGALAHPDAAGVRFILSPAHPRPDRCDLLAAQNLYGLGRGVYPSVAASGWPAHPNTLSFLEVVFKDEVTAADKAGKETSMQALDRLTPEQRRGALGVNKAEVFDQGKMSKGMIRSKWSAVQKRQRRND
;
A
#
# COMPACT_ATOMS: atom_id res chain seq x y z
N MET A 1 16.04 35.13 -13.23
CA MET A 1 16.72 33.89 -13.71
C MET A 1 16.49 32.71 -12.79
N ALA A 2 16.84 32.79 -11.49
CA ALA A 2 16.55 31.73 -10.52
C ALA A 2 15.05 31.35 -10.45
N ASP A 3 14.16 32.33 -10.60
CA ASP A 3 12.71 32.15 -10.57
C ASP A 3 12.18 31.25 -11.72
N HIS A 4 12.75 31.36 -12.93
CA HIS A 4 12.33 30.52 -14.08
C HIS A 4 12.68 29.04 -13.89
N ALA A 5 13.85 28.75 -13.32
CA ALA A 5 14.28 27.38 -13.02
C ALA A 5 13.39 26.75 -11.94
N LYS A 6 13.12 27.49 -10.86
CA LYS A 6 12.22 27.05 -9.77
C LYS A 6 10.82 26.77 -10.28
N ALA A 7 10.26 27.67 -11.09
CA ALA A 7 8.95 27.48 -11.71
C ALA A 7 8.93 26.26 -12.65
N ALA A 8 10.02 25.99 -13.36
CA ALA A 8 10.11 24.80 -14.21
C ALA A 8 10.17 23.50 -13.39
N ILE A 9 10.93 23.48 -12.30
CA ILE A 9 10.95 22.37 -11.34
C ILE A 9 9.53 22.11 -10.82
N LYS A 10 8.80 23.14 -10.38
CA LYS A 10 7.41 23.00 -9.91
C LYS A 10 6.49 22.42 -10.99
N ARG A 11 6.60 22.86 -12.24
CA ARG A 11 5.84 22.28 -13.36
C ARG A 11 6.18 20.82 -13.59
N ALA A 12 7.47 20.48 -13.60
CA ALA A 12 7.93 19.10 -13.76
C ALA A 12 7.50 18.22 -12.57
N THR A 13 7.46 18.75 -11.34
CA THR A 13 6.91 18.07 -10.16
C THR A 13 5.45 17.67 -10.38
N LEU A 14 4.61 18.58 -10.89
CA LEU A 14 3.20 18.26 -11.20
C LEU A 14 3.06 17.23 -12.33
N VAL A 15 4.01 17.16 -13.26
CA VAL A 15 4.06 16.09 -14.27
C VAL A 15 4.40 14.76 -13.59
N ALA A 16 5.49 14.70 -12.83
CA ALA A 16 5.92 13.50 -12.13
C ALA A 16 4.84 12.92 -11.20
N GLN A 17 4.12 13.79 -10.47
CA GLN A 17 3.01 13.39 -9.61
C GLN A 17 1.84 12.77 -10.39
N ARG A 18 1.55 13.25 -11.60
CA ARG A 18 0.54 12.65 -12.48
C ARG A 18 1.01 11.33 -13.05
N GLU A 19 2.28 11.24 -13.45
CA GLU A 19 2.85 10.00 -13.99
C GLU A 19 2.94 8.90 -12.93
N VAL A 20 3.30 9.19 -11.68
CA VAL A 20 3.31 8.16 -10.64
C VAL A 20 1.90 7.69 -10.27
N ALA A 21 0.90 8.58 -10.34
CA ALA A 21 -0.50 8.19 -10.18
C ALA A 21 -0.97 7.28 -11.33
N ARG A 22 -0.52 7.53 -12.58
CA ARG A 22 -0.77 6.65 -13.73
C ARG A 22 -0.06 5.32 -13.59
N LEU A 23 1.18 5.31 -13.11
CA LEU A 23 1.95 4.10 -12.82
C LEU A 23 1.24 3.24 -11.78
N ASP A 24 0.77 3.83 -10.67
CA ASP A 24 -0.02 3.12 -9.65
C ASP A 24 -1.30 2.50 -10.24
N ALA A 25 -2.04 3.26 -11.05
CA ALA A 25 -3.25 2.76 -11.70
C ALA A 25 -2.94 1.60 -12.66
N ALA A 26 -1.92 1.73 -13.51
CA ALA A 26 -1.51 0.69 -14.44
C ALA A 26 -1.03 -0.58 -13.72
N ALA A 27 -0.26 -0.43 -12.64
CA ALA A 27 0.20 -1.54 -11.82
C ALA A 27 -0.97 -2.24 -11.11
N ALA A 28 -1.98 -1.49 -10.67
CA ALA A 28 -3.20 -2.05 -10.10
C ALA A 28 -4.01 -2.86 -11.14
N ASP A 29 -4.16 -2.35 -12.36
CA ASP A 29 -4.83 -3.07 -13.46
C ASP A 29 -4.08 -4.35 -13.86
N GLU A 30 -2.74 -4.29 -13.90
CA GLU A 30 -1.89 -5.45 -14.11
C GLU A 30 -2.08 -6.51 -13.03
N LEU A 31 -2.08 -6.10 -11.75
CA LEU A 31 -2.34 -7.00 -10.63
C LEU A 31 -3.70 -7.69 -10.75
N ILE A 32 -4.75 -6.95 -11.07
CA ILE A 32 -6.09 -7.53 -11.26
C ILE A 32 -6.03 -8.63 -12.31
N ARG A 33 -5.41 -8.36 -13.46
CA ARG A 33 -5.29 -9.33 -14.55
C ARG A 33 -4.48 -10.56 -14.15
N LEU A 34 -3.35 -10.37 -13.46
CA LEU A 34 -2.49 -11.48 -13.00
C LEU A 34 -3.23 -12.40 -12.02
N TYR A 35 -3.99 -11.82 -11.08
CA TYR A 35 -4.75 -12.58 -10.10
C TYR A 35 -5.96 -13.28 -10.73
N GLN A 36 -6.67 -12.64 -11.66
CA GLN A 36 -7.76 -13.26 -12.42
C GLN A 36 -7.26 -14.44 -13.26
N GLN A 37 -6.16 -14.27 -13.99
CA GLN A 37 -5.54 -15.37 -14.75
C GLN A 37 -5.12 -16.51 -13.83
N ALA A 38 -4.56 -16.21 -12.65
CA ALA A 38 -4.19 -17.25 -11.70
C ALA A 38 -5.44 -17.98 -11.14
N ALA A 39 -6.54 -17.26 -10.88
CA ALA A 39 -7.81 -17.86 -10.46
C ALA A 39 -8.35 -18.81 -11.54
N ASP A 40 -8.39 -18.36 -12.80
CA ASP A 40 -8.87 -19.18 -13.92
C ASP A 40 -7.98 -20.42 -14.12
N ASP A 41 -6.66 -20.27 -14.02
CA ASP A 41 -5.71 -21.37 -14.09
C ASP A 41 -5.89 -22.38 -12.96
N ILE A 42 -6.10 -21.91 -11.73
CA ILE A 42 -6.38 -22.76 -10.56
C ILE A 42 -7.66 -23.55 -10.80
N ALA A 43 -8.73 -22.89 -11.25
CA ALA A 43 -10.01 -23.56 -11.55
C ALA A 43 -9.83 -24.65 -12.62
N ARG A 44 -9.11 -24.35 -13.72
CA ARG A 44 -8.81 -25.35 -14.76
C ARG A 44 -7.97 -26.52 -14.23
N ARG A 45 -7.00 -26.25 -13.37
CA ARG A 45 -6.16 -27.29 -12.75
C ARG A 45 -6.98 -28.20 -11.84
N ILE A 46 -7.88 -27.65 -11.03
CA ILE A 46 -8.78 -28.46 -10.19
C ILE A 46 -9.71 -29.30 -11.06
N ALA A 47 -10.32 -28.71 -12.09
CA ALA A 47 -11.21 -29.40 -13.03
C ALA A 47 -10.54 -30.57 -13.77
N ALA A 48 -9.24 -30.49 -14.04
CA ALA A 48 -8.49 -31.57 -14.70
C ALA A 48 -8.40 -32.86 -13.87
N TYR A 49 -8.64 -32.79 -12.55
CA TYR A 49 -8.66 -33.94 -11.65
C TYR A 49 -10.08 -34.38 -11.24
N ALA A 50 -11.10 -33.86 -11.92
CA ALA A 50 -12.48 -34.27 -11.69
C ALA A 50 -12.69 -35.72 -12.17
N GLY A 51 -13.33 -36.54 -11.34
CA GLY A 51 -13.81 -37.86 -11.72
C GLY A 51 -15.06 -37.78 -12.61
N SER A 52 -15.60 -38.96 -12.95
CA SER A 52 -16.84 -39.06 -13.76
C SER A 52 -18.07 -38.45 -13.08
N ASP A 53 -18.05 -38.30 -11.76
CA ASP A 53 -19.08 -37.65 -10.96
C ASP A 53 -18.84 -36.13 -10.76
N ALA A 54 -17.88 -35.56 -11.51
CA ALA A 54 -17.40 -34.19 -11.42
C ALA A 54 -16.74 -33.82 -10.08
N ASN A 55 -16.52 -34.78 -9.17
CA ASN A 55 -15.86 -34.54 -7.90
C ASN A 55 -14.38 -34.86 -7.97
N VAL A 56 -13.57 -34.16 -7.18
CA VAL A 56 -12.17 -34.53 -6.95
C VAL A 56 -12.11 -35.59 -5.85
N SER A 57 -11.43 -36.70 -6.12
CA SER A 57 -11.27 -37.78 -5.14
C SER A 57 -10.18 -37.45 -4.12
N LEU A 58 -10.22 -38.12 -2.95
CA LEU A 58 -9.17 -38.00 -1.94
C LEU A 58 -7.78 -38.45 -2.46
N GLN A 59 -7.74 -39.36 -3.44
CA GLN A 59 -6.51 -39.85 -4.05
C GLN A 59 -5.84 -38.76 -4.90
N GLU A 60 -6.64 -37.92 -5.55
CA GLU A 60 -6.13 -36.82 -6.39
C GLU A 60 -5.80 -35.55 -5.59
N LEU A 61 -6.16 -35.48 -4.30
CA LEU A 61 -6.00 -34.28 -3.48
C LEU A 61 -4.54 -33.78 -3.48
N GLN A 62 -3.58 -34.66 -3.24
CA GLN A 62 -2.16 -34.26 -3.21
C GLN A 62 -1.69 -33.69 -4.56
N SER A 63 -2.13 -34.30 -5.67
CA SER A 63 -1.82 -33.82 -7.02
C SER A 63 -2.43 -32.43 -7.26
N VAL A 64 -3.69 -32.23 -6.90
CA VAL A 64 -4.36 -30.92 -7.01
C VAL A 64 -3.63 -29.86 -6.20
N LEU A 65 -3.33 -30.13 -4.93
CA LEU A 65 -2.64 -29.18 -4.07
C LEU A 65 -1.25 -28.83 -4.60
N ALA A 66 -0.51 -29.79 -5.16
CA ALA A 66 0.79 -29.55 -5.79
C ALA A 66 0.65 -28.59 -7.00
N GLN A 67 -0.33 -28.83 -7.87
CA GLN A 67 -0.59 -28.00 -9.05
C GLN A 67 -1.03 -26.58 -8.68
N VAL A 68 -1.88 -26.44 -7.66
CA VAL A 68 -2.34 -25.14 -7.17
C VAL A 68 -1.21 -24.36 -6.52
N ASN A 69 -0.40 -25.01 -5.66
CA ASN A 69 0.79 -24.38 -5.07
C ASN A 69 1.76 -23.87 -6.14
N ALA A 70 2.07 -24.69 -7.16
CA ALA A 70 2.96 -24.26 -8.25
C ALA A 70 2.41 -23.05 -9.02
N ARG A 71 1.08 -22.96 -9.20
CA ARG A 71 0.45 -21.80 -9.84
C ARG A 71 0.51 -20.55 -8.96
N LEU A 72 0.32 -20.70 -7.65
CA LEU A 72 0.47 -19.59 -6.69
C LEU A 72 1.92 -19.10 -6.62
N ASP A 73 2.91 -20.00 -6.66
CA ASP A 73 4.33 -19.63 -6.70
C ASP A 73 4.67 -18.84 -7.97
N THR A 74 4.11 -19.25 -9.11
CA THR A 74 4.24 -18.50 -10.37
C THR A 74 3.62 -17.11 -10.28
N LEU A 75 2.42 -16.99 -9.70
CA LEU A 75 1.77 -15.70 -9.45
C LEU A 75 2.65 -14.80 -8.56
N ASN A 76 3.21 -15.35 -7.48
CA ASN A 76 4.06 -14.60 -6.56
C ASN A 76 5.31 -14.07 -7.26
N ALA A 77 5.96 -14.88 -8.10
CA ALA A 77 7.13 -14.48 -8.87
C ALA A 77 6.81 -13.31 -9.83
N VAL A 78 5.75 -13.42 -10.64
CA VAL A 78 5.37 -12.37 -11.61
C VAL A 78 4.94 -11.08 -10.90
N ARG A 79 4.16 -11.19 -9.81
CA ARG A 79 3.78 -10.05 -8.97
C ARG A 79 4.99 -9.33 -8.38
N ASN A 80 5.99 -10.08 -7.92
CA ASN A 80 7.22 -9.51 -7.35
C ASN A 80 8.06 -8.80 -8.41
N THR A 81 8.11 -9.29 -9.65
CA THR A 81 8.71 -8.58 -10.78
C THR A 81 8.00 -7.25 -11.03
N LEU A 82 6.67 -7.27 -11.19
CA LEU A 82 5.86 -6.06 -11.36
C LEU A 82 6.11 -5.04 -10.25
N LEU A 83 6.19 -5.49 -8.99
CA LEU A 83 6.51 -4.63 -7.86
C LEU A 83 7.87 -3.99 -8.02
N ASN A 84 8.93 -4.77 -8.25
CA ASN A 84 10.27 -4.22 -8.37
C ASN A 84 10.40 -3.22 -9.53
N ASP A 85 9.79 -3.52 -10.67
CA ASP A 85 9.80 -2.64 -11.84
C ASP A 85 9.05 -1.33 -11.55
N SER A 86 7.88 -1.43 -10.92
CA SER A 86 7.09 -0.25 -10.53
C SER A 86 7.81 0.61 -9.49
N LEU A 87 8.53 0.00 -8.54
CA LEU A 87 9.33 0.75 -7.58
C LEU A 87 10.47 1.51 -8.28
N GLY A 88 11.15 0.87 -9.23
CA GLY A 88 12.21 1.50 -10.03
C GLY A 88 11.69 2.71 -10.80
N ALA A 89 10.61 2.52 -11.58
CA ALA A 89 9.97 3.59 -12.33
C ALA A 89 9.48 4.73 -11.42
N ALA A 90 8.87 4.41 -10.27
CA ALA A 90 8.42 5.41 -9.31
C ALA A 90 9.58 6.25 -8.74
N ALA A 91 10.72 5.61 -8.43
CA ALA A 91 11.91 6.32 -7.97
C ALA A 91 12.47 7.26 -9.05
N GLU A 92 12.52 6.81 -10.30
CA GLU A 92 12.95 7.64 -11.44
C GLU A 92 12.05 8.86 -11.66
N LEU A 93 10.74 8.67 -11.63
CA LEU A 93 9.77 9.77 -11.68
C LEU A 93 10.00 10.77 -10.53
N GLY A 94 10.43 10.30 -9.36
CA GLY A 94 10.72 11.15 -8.21
C GLY A 94 11.90 12.11 -8.45
N THR A 95 12.99 11.66 -9.07
CA THR A 95 14.15 12.53 -9.37
C THR A 95 13.98 13.36 -10.64
N GLN A 96 13.11 12.92 -11.56
CA GLN A 96 12.92 13.55 -12.87
C GLN A 96 12.81 15.09 -12.83
N PRO A 97 12.03 15.73 -11.91
CA PRO A 97 11.89 17.19 -11.85
C PRO A 97 13.19 17.97 -11.62
N PHE A 98 14.24 17.29 -11.16
CA PHE A 98 15.54 17.89 -10.85
C PHE A 98 16.62 17.53 -11.87
N THR A 99 16.26 16.90 -12.98
CA THR A 99 17.18 16.49 -14.06
C THR A 99 16.95 17.29 -15.33
N ALA A 100 17.94 17.33 -16.22
CA ALA A 100 17.77 17.93 -17.55
C ALA A 100 16.64 17.26 -18.36
N ALA A 101 16.48 15.94 -18.23
CA ALA A 101 15.44 15.18 -18.93
C ALA A 101 14.03 15.58 -18.50
N GLY A 102 13.80 15.84 -17.20
CA GLY A 102 12.49 16.25 -16.70
C GLY A 102 12.15 17.71 -16.96
N LEU A 103 13.15 18.58 -17.05
CA LEU A 103 12.94 20.00 -17.31
C LEU A 103 12.83 20.36 -18.79
N GLY A 104 13.36 19.52 -19.68
CA GLY A 104 13.43 19.80 -21.11
C GLY A 104 14.38 20.96 -21.43
N VAL A 105 14.19 21.59 -22.59
CA VAL A 105 15.03 22.72 -23.02
C VAL A 105 14.60 23.98 -22.28
N ILE A 106 15.41 24.40 -21.30
CA ILE A 106 15.27 25.67 -20.61
C ILE A 106 16.50 26.51 -20.94
N ASN A 107 16.29 27.74 -21.41
CA ASN A 107 17.38 28.68 -21.73
C ASN A 107 17.29 29.95 -20.86
N PRO A 108 18.35 30.29 -20.11
CA PRO A 108 19.54 29.46 -19.86
C PRO A 108 19.23 28.22 -19.01
N ALA A 109 20.00 27.14 -19.19
CA ALA A 109 19.81 25.91 -18.43
C ALA A 109 20.08 26.14 -16.93
N PRO A 110 19.26 25.57 -16.01
CA PRO A 110 19.53 25.68 -14.58
C PRO A 110 20.87 25.04 -14.22
N THR A 111 21.65 25.73 -13.38
CA THR A 111 22.99 25.27 -12.96
C THR A 111 22.97 24.21 -11.86
N ALA A 112 21.83 24.04 -11.17
CA ALA A 112 21.69 23.16 -10.00
C ALA A 112 20.93 21.84 -10.30
N LEU A 113 20.99 21.36 -11.54
CA LEU A 113 20.38 20.08 -11.92
C LEU A 113 21.21 18.90 -11.44
N LEU A 114 20.52 17.83 -11.08
CA LEU A 114 21.13 16.53 -10.87
C LEU A 114 21.70 16.02 -12.18
N THR A 115 22.94 15.54 -12.12
CA THR A 115 23.50 14.70 -13.18
C THR A 115 22.77 13.35 -13.19
N SER A 116 22.81 12.64 -14.32
CA SER A 116 22.22 11.30 -14.41
C SER A 116 22.79 10.35 -13.35
N ALA A 117 24.10 10.44 -13.06
CA ALA A 117 24.75 9.65 -12.02
C ALA A 117 24.22 9.99 -10.62
N ALA A 118 24.04 11.27 -10.29
CA ALA A 118 23.48 11.69 -9.01
C ALA A 118 22.02 11.24 -8.85
N ALA A 119 21.21 11.35 -9.91
CA ALA A 119 19.83 10.86 -9.91
C ALA A 119 19.75 9.34 -9.72
N MET A 120 20.61 8.56 -10.40
CA MET A 120 20.68 7.11 -10.23
C MET A 120 21.05 6.71 -8.80
N THR A 121 22.01 7.40 -8.18
CA THR A 121 22.37 7.17 -6.77
C THR A 121 21.18 7.43 -5.84
N ILE A 122 20.47 8.54 -6.03
CA ILE A 122 19.28 8.87 -5.25
C ILE A 122 18.18 7.81 -5.42
N ASN A 123 17.95 7.35 -6.65
CA ASN A 123 16.97 6.30 -6.94
C ASN A 123 17.35 5.00 -6.22
N HIS A 124 18.63 4.59 -6.30
CA HIS A 124 19.12 3.41 -5.59
C HIS A 124 18.91 3.52 -4.08
N GLU A 125 19.29 4.65 -3.47
CA GLU A 125 19.08 4.89 -2.04
C GLU A 125 17.61 4.89 -1.64
N ALA A 126 16.73 5.44 -2.48
CA ALA A 126 15.28 5.43 -2.23
C ALA A 126 14.72 4.00 -2.26
N LEU A 127 15.16 3.17 -3.20
CA LEU A 127 14.79 1.75 -3.27
C LEU A 127 15.31 0.95 -2.07
N GLN A 128 16.55 1.20 -1.64
CA GLN A 128 17.09 0.57 -0.42
C GLN A 128 16.30 0.98 0.82
N TYR A 129 15.92 2.26 0.92
CA TYR A 129 15.06 2.74 2.00
C TYR A 129 13.70 2.03 1.99
N VAL A 130 13.05 1.89 0.84
CA VAL A 130 11.78 1.16 0.71
C VAL A 130 11.90 -0.28 1.20
N ARG A 131 12.96 -0.99 0.80
CA ARG A 131 13.20 -2.39 1.16
C ARG A 131 13.44 -2.60 2.64
N THR A 132 14.19 -1.69 3.27
CA THR A 132 14.64 -1.81 4.68
C THR A 132 13.75 -1.05 5.66
N PHE A 133 12.76 -0.29 5.19
CA PHE A 133 11.87 0.48 6.04
C PHE A 133 11.05 -0.42 6.97
N VAL A 134 11.17 -0.20 8.28
CA VAL A 134 10.36 -0.86 9.30
C VAL A 134 9.16 0.03 9.65
N ALA A 135 7.95 -0.44 9.33
CA ALA A 135 6.72 0.26 9.67
C ALA A 135 6.39 0.19 11.18
N ALA A 136 5.37 0.93 11.63
CA ALA A 136 4.98 0.99 13.05
C ALA A 136 4.46 -0.35 13.64
N ASP A 137 4.20 -1.33 12.77
CA ASP A 137 3.88 -2.71 13.11
C ASP A 137 5.11 -3.63 13.18
N GLY A 138 6.30 -3.11 12.91
CA GLY A 138 7.57 -3.84 12.98
C GLY A 138 7.94 -4.60 11.70
N LEU A 139 7.18 -4.44 10.61
CA LEU A 139 7.37 -5.20 9.37
C LEU A 139 8.10 -4.39 8.31
N GLN A 140 9.00 -5.07 7.60
CA GLN A 140 9.62 -4.60 6.36
C GLN A 140 8.84 -5.06 5.13
N LEU A 141 9.26 -4.63 3.94
CA LEU A 141 8.64 -5.01 2.68
C LEU A 141 8.67 -6.54 2.46
N SER A 142 9.80 -7.18 2.72
CA SER A 142 9.95 -8.64 2.60
C SER A 142 8.95 -9.40 3.48
N ASP A 143 8.76 -8.97 4.74
CA ASP A 143 7.80 -9.58 5.65
C ASP A 143 6.36 -9.46 5.13
N ARG A 144 6.03 -8.32 4.52
CA ARG A 144 4.70 -8.05 3.95
C ARG A 144 4.43 -8.92 2.73
N ILE A 145 5.42 -9.05 1.85
CA ILE A 145 5.37 -9.94 0.68
C ILE A 145 5.17 -11.39 1.15
N TRP A 146 5.96 -11.84 2.12
CA TRP A 146 5.82 -13.20 2.64
C TRP A 146 4.45 -13.45 3.27
N ARG A 147 3.91 -12.50 4.04
CA ARG A 147 2.57 -12.61 4.62
C ARG A 147 1.48 -12.67 3.56
N LEU A 148 1.62 -11.90 2.49
CA LEU A 148 0.71 -11.89 1.36
C LEU A 148 0.69 -13.25 0.66
N ASP A 149 1.87 -13.80 0.38
CA ASP A 149 2.05 -15.11 -0.27
C ASP A 149 1.46 -16.22 0.57
N ARG A 150 1.80 -16.22 1.87
CA ARG A 150 1.26 -17.18 2.83
C ARG A 150 -0.25 -17.07 2.93
N HIS A 151 -0.81 -15.87 3.04
CA HIS A 151 -2.25 -15.70 3.15
C HIS A 151 -2.97 -16.26 1.92
N ALA A 152 -2.49 -15.96 0.71
CA ALA A 152 -3.07 -16.50 -0.53
C ALA A 152 -3.05 -18.03 -0.56
N ARG A 153 -1.91 -18.62 -0.17
CA ARG A 153 -1.77 -20.07 -0.06
C ARG A 153 -2.72 -20.66 0.97
N ASP A 154 -2.70 -20.14 2.19
CA ASP A 154 -3.49 -20.66 3.30
C ASP A 154 -4.99 -20.63 2.97
N VAL A 155 -5.52 -19.54 2.40
CA VAL A 155 -6.97 -19.47 2.10
C VAL A 155 -7.39 -20.42 0.97
N VAL A 156 -6.60 -20.53 -0.09
CA VAL A 156 -6.93 -21.38 -1.25
C VAL A 156 -6.74 -22.86 -0.91
N ILE A 157 -5.60 -23.22 -0.34
CA ILE A 157 -5.26 -24.62 -0.03
C ILE A 157 -6.20 -25.20 1.02
N ASN A 158 -6.41 -24.49 2.13
CA ASN A 158 -7.32 -24.96 3.18
C ASN A 158 -8.74 -25.14 2.64
N HIS A 159 -9.20 -24.25 1.74
CA HIS A 159 -10.51 -24.39 1.13
C HIS A 159 -10.62 -25.68 0.30
N ILE A 160 -9.65 -25.94 -0.59
CA ILE A 160 -9.63 -27.14 -1.43
C ILE A 160 -9.56 -28.41 -0.58
N GLU A 161 -8.68 -28.44 0.43
CA GLU A 161 -8.58 -29.58 1.35
C GLU A 161 -9.90 -29.89 2.05
N GLN A 162 -10.53 -28.86 2.63
CA GLN A 162 -11.81 -29.03 3.32
C GLN A 162 -12.91 -29.48 2.37
N ALA A 163 -12.97 -28.91 1.18
CA ALA A 163 -13.97 -29.23 0.17
C ALA A 163 -13.86 -30.70 -0.30
N VAL A 164 -12.64 -31.17 -0.59
CA VAL A 164 -12.41 -32.57 -1.01
C VAL A 164 -12.70 -33.55 0.13
N ILE A 165 -12.21 -33.29 1.35
CA ILE A 165 -12.42 -34.18 2.49
C ILE A 165 -13.91 -34.30 2.83
N GLN A 166 -14.62 -33.17 2.91
CA GLN A 166 -16.04 -33.16 3.23
C GLN A 166 -16.88 -33.76 2.10
N GLY A 167 -16.56 -33.46 0.84
CA GLY A 167 -17.22 -34.04 -0.32
C GLY A 167 -17.08 -35.56 -0.38
N HIS A 168 -15.85 -36.07 -0.18
CA HIS A 168 -15.59 -37.50 -0.14
C HIS A 168 -16.36 -38.21 0.98
N GLY A 169 -16.30 -37.67 2.21
CA GLY A 169 -17.00 -38.22 3.36
C GLY A 169 -18.53 -38.24 3.18
N ALA A 170 -19.08 -37.17 2.62
CA ALA A 170 -20.51 -37.08 2.34
C ALA A 170 -20.94 -38.07 1.24
N ALA A 171 -20.14 -38.23 0.18
CA ALA A 171 -20.42 -39.20 -0.88
C ALA A 171 -20.38 -40.64 -0.35
N GLN A 172 -19.46 -40.95 0.57
CA GLN A 172 -19.44 -42.24 1.25
C GLN A 172 -20.69 -42.47 2.10
N ALA A 173 -21.05 -41.51 2.95
CA ALA A 173 -22.25 -41.61 3.80
C ALA A 173 -23.53 -41.78 2.97
N ALA A 174 -23.67 -41.06 1.86
CA ALA A 174 -24.81 -41.18 0.96
C ALA A 174 -24.91 -42.60 0.35
N ARG A 175 -23.79 -43.18 -0.09
CA ARG A 175 -23.78 -44.57 -0.62
C ARG A 175 -24.24 -45.58 0.44
N GLU A 176 -23.78 -45.43 1.68
CA GLU A 176 -24.16 -46.31 2.79
C GLU A 176 -25.66 -46.22 3.13
N LEU A 177 -26.24 -45.03 3.08
CA LEU A 177 -27.67 -44.82 3.29
C LEU A 177 -28.50 -45.46 2.17
N LEU A 178 -28.11 -45.24 0.92
CA LEU A 178 -28.80 -45.83 -0.24
C LEU A 178 -28.73 -47.36 -0.23
N MET A 179 -27.58 -47.95 0.15
CA MET A 179 -27.46 -49.41 0.35
C MET A 179 -28.42 -49.94 1.42
N LYS A 180 -28.75 -49.13 2.43
CA LYS A 180 -29.73 -49.45 3.48
C LYS A 180 -31.18 -49.15 3.06
N GLY A 181 -31.42 -48.71 1.83
CA GLY A 181 -32.74 -48.29 1.34
C GLY A 181 -33.24 -46.98 1.95
N GLN A 182 -32.35 -46.17 2.54
CA GLN A 182 -32.67 -44.89 3.15
C GLN A 182 -32.40 -43.74 2.15
N GLY A 183 -33.22 -42.69 2.21
CA GLY A 183 -32.98 -41.46 1.46
C GLY A 183 -31.76 -40.71 1.98
N VAL A 184 -31.13 -39.89 1.14
CA VAL A 184 -29.98 -39.05 1.51
C VAL A 184 -30.46 -37.73 2.13
N PRO A 185 -30.11 -37.42 3.40
CA PRO A 185 -30.38 -36.13 4.02
C PRO A 185 -29.81 -34.94 3.23
N GLY A 186 -30.50 -33.80 3.30
CA GLY A 186 -30.12 -32.60 2.54
C GLY A 186 -28.75 -32.02 2.93
N ASP A 187 -28.32 -32.16 4.18
CA ASP A 187 -27.00 -31.72 4.65
C ASP A 187 -25.86 -32.58 4.09
N ILE A 188 -26.09 -33.88 3.93
CA ILE A 188 -25.15 -34.80 3.25
C ILE A 188 -25.12 -34.48 1.76
N ALA A 189 -26.28 -34.32 1.12
CA ALA A 189 -26.36 -33.95 -0.29
C ALA A 189 -25.65 -32.62 -0.59
N GLY A 190 -25.82 -31.61 0.28
CA GLY A 190 -25.11 -30.33 0.17
C GLY A 190 -23.59 -30.49 0.27
N LYS A 191 -23.10 -31.31 1.22
CA LYS A 191 -21.67 -31.59 1.37
C LYS A 191 -21.07 -32.39 0.22
N MET A 192 -21.84 -33.30 -0.41
CA MET A 192 -21.39 -34.03 -1.60
C MET A 192 -20.98 -33.08 -2.72
N GLY A 193 -21.74 -31.99 -2.92
CA GLY A 193 -21.45 -30.97 -3.91
C GLY A 193 -20.21 -30.12 -3.61
N MET A 194 -19.69 -30.14 -2.37
CA MET A 194 -18.48 -29.40 -2.02
C MET A 194 -17.23 -29.95 -2.70
N GLY A 195 -17.19 -31.27 -2.97
CA GLY A 195 -16.08 -31.89 -3.70
C GLY A 195 -16.11 -31.62 -5.21
N ASN A 196 -17.14 -30.92 -5.71
CA ASN A 196 -17.29 -30.63 -7.13
C ASN A 196 -16.17 -29.71 -7.61
N ALA A 197 -15.47 -30.15 -8.66
CA ALA A 197 -14.28 -29.46 -9.13
C ALA A 197 -14.55 -28.04 -9.65
N ALA A 198 -15.72 -27.81 -10.28
CA ALA A 198 -16.09 -26.50 -10.80
C ALA A 198 -16.42 -25.52 -9.67
N GLU A 199 -17.20 -25.95 -8.68
CA GLU A 199 -17.54 -25.12 -7.51
C GLU A 199 -16.30 -24.79 -6.67
N MET A 200 -15.40 -25.76 -6.46
CA MET A 200 -14.11 -25.52 -5.80
C MET A 200 -13.24 -24.53 -6.58
N GLY A 201 -13.16 -24.67 -7.91
CA GLY A 201 -12.43 -23.75 -8.76
C GLY A 201 -12.95 -22.32 -8.67
N LYS A 202 -14.28 -22.16 -8.71
CA LYS A 202 -14.95 -20.87 -8.54
C LYS A 202 -14.67 -20.26 -7.18
N ALA A 203 -14.86 -21.02 -6.10
CA ALA A 203 -14.63 -20.54 -4.74
C ALA A 203 -13.16 -20.20 -4.49
N ALA A 204 -12.21 -20.99 -5.00
CA ALA A 204 -10.79 -20.66 -4.96
C ALA A 204 -10.48 -19.34 -5.68
N GLY A 205 -11.10 -19.11 -6.85
CA GLY A 205 -10.98 -17.86 -7.58
C GLY A 205 -11.55 -16.66 -6.81
N GLU A 206 -12.73 -16.80 -6.21
CA GLU A 206 -13.36 -15.78 -5.37
C GLU A 206 -12.52 -15.46 -4.13
N LEU A 207 -11.94 -16.46 -3.46
CA LEU A 207 -11.03 -16.26 -2.33
C LEU A 207 -9.77 -15.47 -2.74
N LEU A 208 -9.29 -15.69 -3.96
CA LEU A 208 -8.09 -15.04 -4.49
C LEU A 208 -8.33 -13.61 -4.97
N THR A 209 -9.54 -13.31 -5.49
CA THR A 209 -9.86 -12.08 -6.23
C THR A 209 -10.97 -11.21 -5.63
N GLY A 210 -11.77 -11.75 -4.69
CA GLY A 210 -12.93 -11.08 -4.11
C GLY A 210 -12.59 -9.95 -3.12
N ASP A 211 -13.59 -9.49 -2.38
CA ASP A 211 -13.41 -8.44 -1.39
C ASP A 211 -12.53 -8.92 -0.21
N GLY A 212 -11.56 -8.09 0.18
CA GLY A 212 -10.60 -8.43 1.23
C GLY A 212 -9.60 -9.53 0.85
N SER A 213 -9.59 -9.97 -0.40
CA SER A 213 -8.74 -11.03 -0.93
C SER A 213 -7.24 -10.69 -0.92
N PRO A 214 -6.37 -11.69 -1.16
CA PRO A 214 -4.96 -11.46 -1.43
C PRO A 214 -4.71 -10.46 -2.56
N MET A 215 -5.54 -10.43 -3.62
CA MET A 215 -5.39 -9.42 -4.70
C MET A 215 -5.52 -8.00 -4.15
N VAL A 216 -6.56 -7.72 -3.37
CA VAL A 216 -6.80 -6.38 -2.77
C VAL A 216 -5.65 -5.99 -1.83
N ASN A 217 -5.13 -6.96 -1.06
CA ASN A 217 -3.98 -6.74 -0.18
C ASN A 217 -2.70 -6.45 -0.98
N ALA A 218 -2.49 -7.13 -2.12
CA ALA A 218 -1.38 -6.88 -3.02
C ALA A 218 -1.42 -5.48 -3.62
N MET A 219 -2.59 -5.03 -4.07
CA MET A 219 -2.78 -3.68 -4.63
C MET A 219 -2.48 -2.61 -3.58
N ARG A 220 -2.95 -2.78 -2.34
CA ARG A 220 -2.67 -1.84 -1.23
C ARG A 220 -1.18 -1.77 -0.89
N LEU A 221 -0.50 -2.91 -0.88
CA LEU A 221 0.94 -2.98 -0.67
C LEU A 221 1.67 -2.25 -1.82
N MET A 222 1.35 -2.58 -3.07
CA MET A 222 1.98 -2.01 -4.25
C MET A 222 1.85 -0.49 -4.29
N ARG A 223 0.65 0.05 -4.10
CA ARG A 223 0.43 1.51 -4.02
C ARG A 223 1.27 2.16 -2.93
N THR A 224 1.29 1.55 -1.74
CA THR A 224 2.03 2.08 -0.59
C THR A 224 3.51 2.21 -0.91
N GLU A 225 4.10 1.19 -1.54
CA GLU A 225 5.53 1.18 -1.82
C GLU A 225 5.91 1.99 -3.07
N ILE A 226 5.05 2.04 -4.11
CA ILE A 226 5.20 2.96 -5.25
C ILE A 226 5.27 4.41 -4.75
N ASN A 227 4.32 4.81 -3.92
CA ASN A 227 4.30 6.17 -3.37
C ASN A 227 5.51 6.42 -2.45
N ARG A 228 5.90 5.44 -1.62
CA ARG A 228 7.11 5.55 -0.79
C ARG A 228 8.37 5.75 -1.63
N ALA A 229 8.54 4.98 -2.71
CA ALA A 229 9.69 5.07 -3.60
C ALA A 229 9.76 6.45 -4.27
N HIS A 230 8.66 6.87 -4.90
CA HIS A 230 8.56 8.18 -5.54
C HIS A 230 8.83 9.33 -4.57
N GLY A 231 8.10 9.40 -3.46
CA GLY A 231 8.25 10.54 -2.53
C GLY A 231 9.60 10.58 -1.82
N THR A 232 10.19 9.42 -1.51
CA THR A 232 11.56 9.36 -0.94
C THR A 232 12.60 9.86 -1.95
N SER A 233 12.52 9.40 -3.20
CA SER A 233 13.40 9.83 -4.29
C SER A 233 13.24 11.33 -4.57
N TYR A 234 12.00 11.79 -4.70
CA TYR A 234 11.65 13.19 -4.89
C TYR A 234 12.23 14.08 -3.80
N ALA A 235 12.02 13.73 -2.53
CA ALA A 235 12.50 14.56 -1.44
C ALA A 235 14.03 14.58 -1.32
N LYS A 236 14.71 13.46 -1.62
CA LYS A 236 16.18 13.45 -1.73
C LYS A 236 16.67 14.36 -2.86
N GLY A 237 16.06 14.28 -4.05
CA GLY A 237 16.38 15.16 -5.17
C GLY A 237 16.12 16.63 -4.88
N ALA A 238 14.98 16.94 -4.28
CA ALA A 238 14.60 18.28 -3.85
C ALA A 238 15.61 18.86 -2.85
N LEU A 239 15.96 18.11 -1.81
CA LEU A 239 16.84 18.57 -0.74
C LEU A 239 18.32 18.64 -1.16
N ALA A 240 18.70 18.01 -2.27
CA ALA A 240 20.01 18.19 -2.88
C ALA A 240 20.16 19.56 -3.58
N HIS A 241 19.06 20.23 -3.91
CA HIS A 241 19.09 21.54 -4.53
C HIS A 241 19.58 22.62 -3.53
N PRO A 242 20.56 23.48 -3.88
CA PRO A 242 21.19 24.42 -2.96
C PRO A 242 20.22 25.47 -2.39
N ASP A 243 19.18 25.81 -3.16
CA ASP A 243 18.15 26.76 -2.73
C ASP A 243 16.95 26.11 -2.02
N ALA A 244 16.95 24.79 -1.79
CA ALA A 244 15.88 24.14 -1.06
C ALA A 244 15.86 24.62 0.41
N ALA A 245 14.69 25.05 0.87
CA ALA A 245 14.38 25.25 2.29
C ALA A 245 13.84 23.97 2.93
N GLY A 246 13.14 23.15 2.14
CA GLY A 246 12.52 21.91 2.62
C GLY A 246 11.60 21.30 1.58
N VAL A 247 10.79 20.35 2.03
CA VAL A 247 9.69 19.74 1.26
C VAL A 247 8.36 20.01 1.94
N ARG A 248 7.38 20.47 1.16
CA ARG A 248 5.99 20.65 1.57
C ARG A 248 5.23 19.34 1.40
N PHE A 249 4.57 18.90 2.46
CA PHE A 249 3.59 17.82 2.41
C PHE A 249 2.27 18.37 1.84
N ILE A 250 1.85 17.86 0.69
CA ILE A 250 0.64 18.32 0.00
C ILE A 250 -0.39 17.18 -0.07
N LEU A 251 -1.65 17.51 0.23
CA LEU A 251 -2.76 16.57 0.03
C LEU A 251 -3.02 16.42 -1.46
N SER A 252 -3.19 15.18 -1.93
CA SER A 252 -3.70 14.95 -3.27
C SER A 252 -5.17 15.39 -3.35
N PRO A 253 -5.63 15.90 -4.51
CA PRO A 253 -7.06 16.13 -4.75
C PRO A 253 -7.92 14.87 -4.55
N ALA A 254 -7.34 13.68 -4.64
CA ALA A 254 -7.99 12.41 -4.38
C ALA A 254 -7.92 11.96 -2.90
N HIS A 255 -7.47 12.83 -1.98
CA HIS A 255 -7.44 12.52 -0.54
C HIS A 255 -8.87 12.27 -0.03
N PRO A 256 -9.21 11.03 0.35
CA PRO A 256 -10.61 10.60 0.37
C PRO A 256 -11.38 11.03 1.62
N ARG A 257 -10.67 11.27 2.72
CA ARG A 257 -11.26 11.62 4.02
C ARG A 257 -10.18 12.20 4.92
N PRO A 258 -10.55 13.07 5.89
CA PRO A 258 -9.57 13.60 6.82
C PRO A 258 -8.81 12.50 7.58
N ASP A 259 -7.49 12.64 7.64
CA ASP A 259 -6.59 11.71 8.31
C ASP A 259 -5.32 12.43 8.81
N ARG A 260 -4.25 11.68 9.08
CA ARG A 260 -2.98 12.26 9.57
C ARG A 260 -2.32 13.18 8.54
N CYS A 261 -2.58 13.00 7.25
CA CYS A 261 -2.05 13.86 6.21
C CYS A 261 -2.52 15.30 6.38
N ASP A 262 -3.76 15.55 6.84
CA ASP A 262 -4.27 16.89 7.11
C ASP A 262 -3.39 17.64 8.11
N LEU A 263 -3.05 16.97 9.22
CA LEU A 263 -2.16 17.56 10.22
C LEU A 263 -0.78 17.83 9.63
N LEU A 264 -0.23 16.89 8.86
CA LEU A 264 1.09 17.05 8.25
C LEU A 264 1.13 18.18 7.22
N ALA A 265 0.06 18.37 6.44
CA ALA A 265 -0.06 19.46 5.48
C ALA A 265 -0.35 20.82 6.15
N ALA A 266 -1.02 20.81 7.31
CA ALA A 266 -1.47 22.03 7.96
C ALA A 266 -0.43 22.68 8.87
N GLN A 267 0.41 21.90 9.57
CA GLN A 267 1.27 22.40 10.65
C GLN A 267 2.53 23.15 10.15
N ASN A 268 2.94 24.22 10.82
CA ASN A 268 4.20 24.93 10.56
C ASN A 268 5.23 24.72 11.69
N LEU A 269 5.75 23.50 11.82
CA LEU A 269 6.63 23.14 12.94
C LEU A 269 8.03 23.79 12.89
N TYR A 270 8.46 24.21 11.70
CA TYR A 270 9.84 24.63 11.45
C TYR A 270 9.98 26.10 11.08
N GLY A 271 8.87 26.84 11.00
CA GLY A 271 8.88 28.22 10.52
C GLY A 271 9.24 28.35 9.05
N LEU A 272 9.05 27.26 8.27
CA LEU A 272 9.32 27.17 6.84
C LEU A 272 8.04 27.30 6.00
N GLY A 273 6.90 27.47 6.68
CA GLY A 273 5.57 27.52 6.10
C GLY A 273 4.76 26.26 6.42
N ARG A 274 3.46 26.34 6.17
CA ARG A 274 2.53 25.24 6.45
C ARG A 274 2.91 23.99 5.68
N GLY A 275 3.06 22.90 6.41
CA GLY A 275 3.42 21.59 5.90
C GLY A 275 4.85 21.48 5.37
N VAL A 276 5.72 22.45 5.63
CA VAL A 276 7.10 22.45 5.13
C VAL A 276 8.05 21.85 6.16
N TYR A 277 8.83 20.86 5.72
CA TYR A 277 9.74 20.08 6.54
C TYR A 277 11.17 20.12 6.01
N PRO A 278 12.19 20.24 6.88
CA PRO A 278 13.59 20.35 6.46
C PRO A 278 14.18 19.02 5.98
N SER A 279 13.50 17.88 6.20
CA SER A 279 14.01 16.57 5.80
C SER A 279 12.88 15.57 5.55
N VAL A 280 13.19 14.48 4.82
CA VAL A 280 12.29 13.33 4.61
C VAL A 280 11.75 12.81 5.94
N ALA A 281 12.65 12.55 6.91
CA ALA A 281 12.26 12.03 8.21
C ALA A 281 11.36 12.99 9.00
N ALA A 282 11.64 14.30 8.94
CA ALA A 282 10.81 15.32 9.59
C ALA A 282 9.39 15.39 9.00
N SER A 283 9.26 15.19 7.67
CA SER A 283 7.97 15.20 6.98
C SER A 283 7.03 14.07 7.39
N GLY A 284 7.58 13.02 8.02
CA GLY A 284 6.81 11.82 8.34
C GLY A 284 6.35 11.06 7.09
N TRP A 285 7.07 11.22 5.97
CA TRP A 285 6.78 10.53 4.72
C TRP A 285 7.18 9.04 4.78
N PRO A 286 6.33 8.13 4.25
CA PRO A 286 4.91 8.31 3.97
C PRO A 286 4.10 8.33 5.27
N ALA A 287 2.99 9.09 5.27
CA ALA A 287 2.22 9.33 6.49
C ALA A 287 1.50 8.09 7.04
N HIS A 288 1.01 7.24 6.14
CA HIS A 288 0.30 5.99 6.43
C HIS A 288 0.26 5.10 5.18
N PRO A 289 -0.09 3.81 5.30
CA PRO A 289 -0.34 2.94 4.15
C PRO A 289 -1.41 3.53 3.22
N ASN A 290 -1.30 3.26 1.92
CA ASN A 290 -2.24 3.73 0.90
C ASN A 290 -2.40 5.27 0.89
N THR A 291 -1.36 6.02 1.32
CA THR A 291 -1.36 7.48 1.20
C THR A 291 -1.37 7.87 -0.26
N LEU A 292 -2.12 8.92 -0.61
CA LEU A 292 -2.20 9.49 -1.97
C LEU A 292 -1.55 10.87 -2.04
N SER A 293 -1.12 11.42 -0.90
CA SER A 293 -0.47 12.73 -0.78
C SER A 293 0.84 12.78 -1.55
N PHE A 294 1.43 13.96 -1.72
CA PHE A 294 2.73 14.13 -2.37
C PHE A 294 3.65 15.04 -1.56
N LEU A 295 4.89 15.14 -2.03
CA LEU A 295 5.86 16.12 -1.57
C LEU A 295 6.14 17.11 -2.70
N GLU A 296 6.36 18.37 -2.34
CA GLU A 296 6.77 19.44 -3.25
C GLU A 296 8.00 20.15 -2.65
N VAL A 297 8.95 20.60 -3.48
CA VAL A 297 10.10 21.36 -2.98
C VAL A 297 9.64 22.76 -2.57
N VAL A 298 10.19 23.33 -1.50
CA VAL A 298 10.03 24.75 -1.17
C VAL A 298 11.40 25.38 -1.17
N PHE A 299 11.56 26.48 -1.89
CA PHE A 299 12.81 27.23 -2.00
C PHE A 299 12.92 28.29 -0.90
N LYS A 300 14.16 28.68 -0.57
CA LYS A 300 14.48 29.63 0.53
C LYS A 300 13.81 31.00 0.39
N ASP A 301 13.63 31.47 -0.84
CA ASP A 301 12.94 32.72 -1.16
C ASP A 301 11.42 32.63 -1.12
N GLU A 302 10.85 31.42 -1.14
CA GLU A 302 9.42 31.19 -0.91
C GLU A 302 9.07 31.22 0.60
N VAL A 303 10.05 31.21 1.50
CA VAL A 303 9.83 31.25 2.97
C VAL A 303 9.72 32.69 3.44
N THR A 304 8.51 33.08 3.86
CA THR A 304 8.21 34.47 4.24
C THR A 304 8.56 34.77 5.70
N ALA A 305 8.58 36.06 6.06
CA ALA A 305 8.69 36.47 7.47
C ALA A 305 7.49 35.99 8.31
N ALA A 306 6.29 35.94 7.71
CA ALA A 306 5.09 35.42 8.35
C ALA A 306 5.22 33.92 8.63
N ASP A 307 5.83 33.14 7.74
CA ASP A 307 6.10 31.72 7.98
C ASP A 307 7.03 31.51 9.17
N LYS A 308 8.09 32.32 9.28
CA LYS A 308 9.03 32.26 10.40
C LYS A 308 8.38 32.63 11.73
N ALA A 309 7.58 33.71 11.73
CA ALA A 309 6.86 34.17 12.92
C ALA A 309 5.72 33.22 13.32
N GLY A 310 5.07 32.59 12.35
CA GLY A 310 3.95 31.66 12.53
C GLY A 310 4.38 30.22 12.86
N LYS A 311 5.60 30.02 13.38
CA LYS A 311 6.05 28.71 13.84
C LYS A 311 5.16 28.22 14.99
N GLU A 312 4.64 27.01 14.87
CA GLU A 312 3.70 26.44 15.83
C GLU A 312 4.12 25.04 16.29
N THR A 313 3.50 24.57 17.37
CA THR A 313 3.59 23.18 17.83
C THR A 313 2.49 22.33 17.17
N SER A 314 2.66 21.00 17.15
CA SER A 314 1.59 20.11 16.65
C SER A 314 0.29 20.23 17.46
N MET A 315 0.35 20.64 18.73
CA MET A 315 -0.84 20.87 19.56
C MET A 315 -1.61 22.12 19.10
N GLN A 316 -0.92 23.22 18.83
CA GLN A 316 -1.52 24.43 18.26
C GLN A 316 -2.10 24.16 16.87
N ALA A 317 -1.39 23.39 16.04
CA ALA A 317 -1.90 22.99 14.74
C ALA A 317 -3.19 22.15 14.85
N LEU A 318 -3.23 21.17 15.78
CA LEU A 318 -4.42 20.35 16.06
C LEU A 318 -5.60 21.19 16.56
N ASP A 319 -5.34 22.21 17.37
CA ASP A 319 -6.37 23.13 17.87
C ASP A 319 -7.01 23.92 16.73
N ARG A 320 -6.21 24.36 15.76
CA ARG A 320 -6.67 25.07 14.56
C ARG A 320 -7.41 24.20 13.54
N LEU A 321 -7.18 22.89 13.53
CA LEU A 321 -7.90 21.97 12.64
C LEU A 321 -9.39 21.92 13.00
N THR A 322 -10.24 21.70 11.99
CA THR A 322 -11.67 21.43 12.24
C THR A 322 -11.83 20.17 13.11
N PRO A 323 -12.94 20.02 13.86
CA PRO A 323 -13.18 18.81 14.65
C PRO A 323 -13.12 17.52 13.82
N GLU A 324 -13.56 17.57 12.57
CA GLU A 324 -13.46 16.43 11.65
C GLU A 324 -12.01 16.10 11.30
N GLN A 325 -11.20 17.09 10.92
CA GLN A 325 -9.78 16.88 10.62
C GLN A 325 -8.98 16.45 11.84
N ARG A 326 -9.27 17.02 13.02
CA ARG A 326 -8.65 16.62 14.28
C ARG A 326 -8.96 15.17 14.62
N ARG A 327 -10.23 14.75 14.47
CA ARG A 327 -10.65 13.34 14.61
C ARG A 327 -9.99 12.45 13.58
N GLY A 328 -9.86 12.87 12.32
CA GLY A 328 -9.14 12.15 11.29
C GLY A 328 -7.66 11.93 11.65
N ALA A 329 -6.97 13.00 12.06
CA ALA A 329 -5.54 12.97 12.36
C ALA A 329 -5.18 12.15 13.59
N LEU A 330 -6.02 12.20 14.63
CA LEU A 330 -5.79 11.52 15.91
C LEU A 330 -6.48 10.15 16.00
N GLY A 331 -7.58 9.94 15.29
CA GLY A 331 -8.55 8.89 15.59
C GLY A 331 -9.48 9.30 16.74
N VAL A 332 -10.68 8.69 16.77
CA VAL A 332 -11.80 9.06 17.67
C VAL A 332 -11.35 9.22 19.12
N ASN A 333 -10.78 8.16 19.71
CA ASN A 333 -10.44 8.15 21.14
C ASN A 333 -9.36 9.18 21.53
N LYS A 334 -8.39 9.43 20.65
CA LYS A 334 -7.34 10.42 20.92
C LYS A 334 -7.85 11.85 20.72
N ALA A 335 -8.80 12.07 19.82
CA ALA A 335 -9.44 13.37 19.70
C ALA A 335 -10.23 13.71 20.96
N GLU A 336 -10.94 12.75 21.55
CA GLU A 336 -11.63 12.97 22.83
C GLU A 336 -10.66 13.35 23.97
N VAL A 337 -9.53 12.65 24.07
CA VAL A 337 -8.46 13.01 25.03
C VAL A 337 -7.90 14.42 24.77
N PHE A 338 -7.85 14.85 23.51
CA PHE A 338 -7.46 16.22 23.15
C PHE A 338 -8.51 17.23 23.61
N ASP A 339 -9.79 16.96 23.35
CA ASP A 339 -10.89 17.86 23.69
C ASP A 339 -11.06 18.01 25.22
N GLN A 340 -10.63 17.00 25.99
CA GLN A 340 -10.53 17.06 27.46
C GLN A 340 -9.30 17.82 27.99
N GLY A 341 -8.43 18.34 27.12
CA GLY A 341 -7.17 19.01 27.51
C GLY A 341 -6.10 18.06 28.07
N LYS A 342 -6.29 16.74 27.98
CA LYS A 342 -5.39 15.71 28.55
C LYS A 342 -4.36 15.17 27.53
N MET A 343 -4.35 15.70 26.31
CA MET A 343 -3.43 15.28 25.24
C MET A 343 -2.06 15.95 25.38
N SER A 344 -1.00 15.15 25.23
CA SER A 344 0.37 15.65 25.13
C SER A 344 1.02 15.34 23.78
N LYS A 345 2.08 16.08 23.44
CA LYS A 345 2.83 15.89 22.17
C LYS A 345 3.24 14.43 21.93
N GLY A 346 3.69 13.72 22.98
CA GLY A 346 4.11 12.33 22.87
C GLY A 346 2.96 11.35 22.56
N MET A 347 1.71 11.71 22.89
CA MET A 347 0.53 10.88 22.66
C MET A 347 0.05 10.94 21.20
N ILE A 348 0.32 12.03 20.47
CA ILE A 348 -0.10 12.22 19.06
C ILE A 348 0.33 11.03 18.19
N ARG A 349 1.60 10.62 18.28
CA ARG A 349 2.17 9.50 17.51
C ARG A 349 2.06 8.14 18.19
N SER A 350 1.61 8.09 19.45
CA SER A 350 1.48 6.84 20.20
C SER A 350 0.28 6.01 19.74
N LYS A 351 0.40 4.67 19.88
CA LYS A 351 -0.74 3.74 19.79
C LYS A 351 -1.76 4.05 20.88
N TRP A 352 -3.04 3.82 20.61
CA TRP A 352 -4.11 4.12 21.57
C TRP A 352 -3.92 3.40 22.92
N SER A 353 -3.52 2.13 22.91
CA SER A 353 -3.24 1.36 24.13
C SER A 353 -2.20 2.04 25.05
N ALA A 354 -1.17 2.65 24.47
CA ALA A 354 -0.17 3.39 25.23
C ALA A 354 -0.71 4.73 25.77
N VAL A 355 -1.60 5.40 25.03
CA VAL A 355 -2.27 6.62 25.51
C VAL A 355 -3.23 6.26 26.66
N GLN A 356 -4.04 5.22 26.50
CA GLN A 356 -4.97 4.74 27.53
C GLN A 356 -4.25 4.39 28.83
N LYS A 357 -3.10 3.70 28.75
CA LYS A 357 -2.27 3.39 29.94
C LYS A 357 -1.75 4.65 30.64
N ARG A 358 -1.49 5.73 29.89
CA ARG A 358 -1.07 7.02 30.48
C ARG A 358 -2.24 7.76 31.12
N GLN A 359 -3.42 7.76 30.51
CA GLN A 359 -4.62 8.36 31.08
C GLN A 359 -4.95 7.74 32.45
N ARG A 360 -4.98 6.40 32.53
CA ARG A 360 -5.22 5.65 33.79
C ARG A 360 -4.18 5.86 34.90
N ARG A 361 -3.02 6.46 34.61
CA ARG A 361 -1.99 6.77 35.61
C ARG A 361 -2.12 8.18 36.18
N ASN A 362 -2.86 9.03 35.48
CA ASN A 362 -3.04 10.45 35.79
C ASN A 362 -4.45 10.74 36.31
N ASP A 363 -5.38 9.79 36.16
CA ASP A 363 -6.63 9.69 36.93
C ASP A 363 -6.35 8.93 38.24
#